data_AF-W4MBT1-F1
#
_entry.id   AF-W4MBT1-F1
#
_cell.length_a   1.000
_cell.length_b   1.000
_cell.length_c   1.000
_cell.angle_alpha   90.00
_cell.angle_beta   90.00
_cell.angle_gamma   90.00
#
_symmetry.space_group_name_H-M   'P 1'
#
loop_
_entity.id
_entity.type
_entity.pdbx_description
1 polymer ?
#
loop_
_entity_poly.entity_id
_entity_poly.type
_entity_poly.pdbx_seq_one_letter_code
_entity_poly.pdbx_strand_id
1 'polypeptide(L)'
;MPFLTLLDTYPSSNRDASSLPTQQELLIVFAEQFGLELENLGTQPLDVLNVIEASRRAGHVLPGLDAEQAERMLGVIQHHTRLMVDFQPDRFEGDMLLFMATEDRDSTPSPSTWKSYVTGDIAVHEIACRHADMSLPAPLSTIGRLVEQHLRSLT
;
A
#
# COMPACT_ATOMS: atom_id res chain seq x y z
N MET A 1 0.61 -27.01 8.91
CA MET A 1 1.79 -26.14 8.69
C MET A 1 1.30 -24.70 8.64
N PRO A 2 2.04 -23.72 9.17
CA PRO A 2 1.65 -22.31 9.07
C PRO A 2 1.66 -21.88 7.59
N PHE A 3 0.77 -20.96 7.23
CA PHE A 3 0.59 -20.46 5.85
C PHE A 3 0.67 -18.94 5.86
N LEU A 4 1.49 -18.37 4.97
CA LEU A 4 1.64 -16.93 4.79
C LEU A 4 1.44 -16.57 3.32
N THR A 5 0.61 -15.56 3.09
CA THR A 5 0.41 -14.93 1.79
C THR A 5 0.59 -13.43 1.92
N LEU A 6 1.36 -12.84 1.02
CA LEU A 6 1.57 -11.40 0.92
C LEU A 6 1.07 -10.87 -0.43
N LEU A 7 0.50 -9.68 -0.39
CA LEU A 7 0.00 -8.96 -1.56
C LEU A 7 0.90 -7.73 -1.79
N ASP A 8 1.79 -7.85 -2.77
CA ASP A 8 2.71 -6.84 -3.28
C ASP A 8 3.23 -5.86 -2.23
N THR A 9 3.75 -6.42 -1.15
CA THR A 9 4.32 -5.70 -0.01
C THR A 9 5.71 -6.24 0.27
N TYR A 10 6.60 -5.38 0.77
CA TYR A 10 8.02 -5.66 0.96
C TYR A 10 8.51 -5.07 2.27
N PRO A 11 9.55 -5.63 2.89
CA PRO A 11 10.11 -5.05 4.11
C PRO A 11 10.64 -3.66 3.81
N SER A 12 10.37 -2.71 4.71
CA SER A 12 10.86 -1.33 4.61
C SER A 12 12.38 -1.31 4.48
N SER A 13 12.89 -0.73 3.40
CA SER A 13 14.32 -0.55 3.15
C SER A 13 14.88 0.69 3.86
N ASN A 14 14.05 1.72 4.04
CA ASN A 14 14.39 2.95 4.75
C ASN A 14 13.78 2.91 6.16
N ARG A 15 14.65 2.93 7.17
CA ARG A 15 14.30 2.87 8.60
C ARG A 15 14.55 4.21 9.31
N ASP A 16 14.87 5.25 8.56
CA ASP A 16 15.16 6.53 9.15
C ASP A 16 13.85 7.26 9.48
N ALA A 17 13.49 7.25 10.77
CA ALA A 17 12.33 7.98 11.28
C ALA A 17 12.41 9.50 11.01
N SER A 18 13.61 10.04 10.76
CA SER A 18 13.77 11.45 10.34
C SER A 18 13.34 11.70 8.89
N SER A 19 13.10 10.64 8.11
CA SER A 19 12.55 10.68 6.74
C SER A 19 11.02 10.51 6.68
N LEU A 20 10.34 10.52 7.84
CA LEU A 20 8.88 10.42 7.84
C LEU A 20 8.24 11.66 7.20
N PRO A 21 7.25 11.47 6.31
CA PRO A 21 6.61 12.60 5.65
C PRO A 21 5.84 13.43 6.68
N THR A 22 6.02 14.74 6.58
CA THR A 22 5.19 15.74 7.24
C THR A 22 3.75 15.64 6.76
N GLN A 23 2.81 16.24 7.51
CA GLN A 23 1.41 16.35 7.07
C GLN A 23 1.28 16.98 5.68
N GLN A 24 2.14 17.97 5.40
CA GLN A 24 2.11 18.70 4.14
C GLN A 24 2.54 17.83 2.96
N GLU A 25 3.59 17.02 3.14
CA GLU A 25 4.03 16.06 2.13
C GLU A 25 2.98 14.97 1.89
N LEU A 26 2.29 14.51 2.94
CA LEU A 26 1.18 13.56 2.78
C LEU A 26 -0.01 14.14 2.00
N LEU A 27 -0.33 15.42 2.21
CA LEU A 27 -1.37 16.09 1.44
C LEU A 27 -1.01 16.19 -0.05
N ILE A 28 0.26 16.44 -0.37
CA ILE A 28 0.76 16.48 -1.74
C ILE A 28 0.66 15.09 -2.38
N VAL A 29 1.19 14.05 -1.72
CA VAL A 29 1.14 12.67 -2.23
C VAL A 29 -0.31 12.21 -2.42
N PHE A 30 -1.20 12.54 -1.49
CA PHE A 30 -2.63 12.23 -1.60
C PHE A 30 -3.24 12.93 -2.82
N ALA A 31 -3.00 14.23 -2.98
CA ALA A 31 -3.49 14.99 -4.13
C ALA A 31 -3.05 14.38 -5.46
N GLU A 32 -1.76 14.07 -5.60
CA GLU A 32 -1.19 13.43 -6.80
C GLU A 32 -1.79 12.04 -7.07
N GLN A 33 -1.98 11.23 -6.03
CA GLN A 33 -2.56 9.90 -6.14
C GLN A 33 -4.01 9.93 -6.66
N PHE A 34 -4.75 10.98 -6.34
CA PHE A 34 -6.10 11.24 -6.86
C PHE A 34 -6.11 12.13 -8.12
N GLY A 35 -4.95 12.36 -8.75
CA GLY A 35 -4.84 13.14 -9.98
C GLY A 35 -5.24 14.61 -9.83
N LEU A 36 -5.15 15.16 -8.62
CA LEU A 36 -5.44 16.57 -8.37
C LEU A 36 -4.24 17.43 -8.76
N GLU A 37 -4.50 18.47 -9.55
CA GLU A 37 -3.50 19.47 -9.90
C GLU A 37 -3.24 20.38 -8.68
N LEU A 38 -2.02 20.34 -8.13
CA LEU A 38 -1.64 21.08 -6.91
C LEU A 38 -1.88 22.59 -7.03
N GLU A 39 -1.71 23.15 -8.24
CA GLU A 39 -1.93 24.57 -8.54
C GLU A 39 -3.39 25.00 -8.31
N ASN A 40 -4.34 24.06 -8.45
CA ASN A 40 -5.77 24.29 -8.26
C ASN A 40 -6.22 24.11 -6.79
N LEU A 41 -5.30 23.73 -5.89
CA LEU A 41 -5.60 23.48 -4.47
C LEU A 41 -5.37 24.72 -3.58
N GLY A 42 -4.92 25.83 -4.17
CA GLY A 42 -4.67 27.10 -3.49
C GLY A 42 -3.21 27.37 -3.17
N THR A 43 -2.98 28.32 -2.27
CA THR A 43 -1.62 28.72 -1.86
C THR A 43 -1.01 27.73 -0.88
N GLN A 44 0.31 27.53 -0.94
CA GLN A 44 1.05 26.74 0.03
C GLN A 44 1.15 27.46 1.40
N PRO A 45 1.11 26.74 2.54
CA PRO A 45 0.87 25.29 2.66
C PRO A 45 -0.58 24.92 2.32
N LEU A 46 -0.76 23.70 1.79
CA LEU A 46 -2.07 23.19 1.40
C LEU A 46 -3.00 23.08 2.61
N ASP A 47 -4.21 23.59 2.45
CA ASP A 47 -5.29 23.37 3.40
C ASP A 47 -5.93 22.00 3.13
N VAL A 48 -6.07 21.19 4.18
CA VAL A 48 -6.77 19.91 4.19
C VAL A 48 -8.16 20.04 3.56
N LEU A 49 -8.88 21.12 3.88
CA LEU A 49 -10.21 21.43 3.34
C LEU A 49 -10.18 21.58 1.81
N ASN A 50 -9.21 22.32 1.28
CA ASN A 50 -9.11 22.53 -0.16
C ASN A 50 -8.83 21.22 -0.90
N VAL A 51 -7.98 20.35 -0.34
CA VAL A 51 -7.70 19.03 -0.92
C VAL A 51 -8.96 18.17 -0.93
N ILE A 52 -9.70 18.09 0.17
CA ILE A 52 -10.95 17.31 0.25
C ILE A 52 -12.01 17.85 -0.71
N GLU A 53 -12.19 19.17 -0.78
CA GLU A 53 -13.14 19.79 -1.68
C GLU A 53 -12.78 19.50 -3.15
N ALA A 54 -11.51 19.60 -3.51
CA ALA A 54 -11.04 19.28 -4.84
C ALA A 54 -11.24 17.80 -5.17
N SER A 55 -10.86 16.89 -4.26
CA SER A 55 -11.09 15.46 -4.44
C SER A 55 -12.59 15.13 -4.53
N ARG A 56 -13.46 15.85 -3.82
CA ARG A 56 -14.92 15.70 -3.92
C ARG A 56 -15.45 16.15 -5.27
N ARG A 57 -14.98 17.30 -5.78
CA ARG A 57 -15.32 17.79 -7.13
C ARG A 57 -14.86 16.83 -8.23
N ALA A 58 -13.73 16.17 -8.03
CA ALA A 58 -13.19 15.16 -8.94
C ALA A 58 -13.86 13.79 -8.81
N GLY A 59 -14.78 13.60 -7.86
CA GLY A 59 -15.49 12.32 -7.65
C GLY A 59 -14.65 11.23 -6.97
N HIS A 60 -13.53 11.60 -6.34
CA HIS A 60 -12.58 10.69 -5.70
C HIS A 60 -12.84 10.48 -4.20
N VAL A 61 -13.62 11.34 -3.56
CA VAL A 61 -13.91 11.26 -2.11
C VAL A 61 -15.18 10.46 -1.85
N LEU A 62 -15.10 9.56 -0.87
CA LEU A 62 -16.27 8.85 -0.34
C LEU A 62 -17.32 9.87 0.13
N PRO A 63 -18.58 9.77 -0.34
CA PRO A 63 -19.66 10.63 0.15
C PRO A 63 -19.72 10.60 1.68
N GLY A 64 -19.56 11.75 2.33
CA GLY A 64 -19.70 11.89 3.78
C GLY A 64 -18.44 12.31 4.54
N LEU A 65 -17.25 12.33 3.91
CA LEU A 65 -16.03 12.86 4.55
C LEU A 65 -16.13 14.37 4.78
N ASP A 66 -16.35 14.77 6.03
CA ASP A 66 -16.22 16.16 6.46
C ASP A 66 -14.77 16.53 6.82
N ALA A 67 -14.55 17.80 7.14
CA ALA A 67 -13.25 18.35 7.50
C ALA A 67 -12.57 17.58 8.64
N GLU A 68 -13.32 17.34 9.71
CA GLU A 68 -12.82 16.71 10.93
C GLU A 68 -12.45 15.25 10.67
N GLN A 69 -13.28 14.54 9.89
CA GLN A 69 -13.00 13.16 9.51
C GLN A 69 -11.76 13.04 8.62
N ALA A 70 -11.53 13.99 7.73
CA ALA A 70 -10.36 13.98 6.88
C ALA A 70 -9.07 14.36 7.63
N GLU A 71 -9.12 15.32 8.55
CA GLU A 71 -8.01 15.57 9.48
C GLU A 71 -7.66 14.32 10.29
N ARG A 72 -8.68 13.62 10.81
CA ARG A 72 -8.48 12.35 11.52
C ARG A 72 -7.87 11.29 10.59
N MET A 73 -8.33 11.20 9.34
CA MET A 73 -7.79 10.26 8.35
C MET A 73 -6.31 10.54 8.07
N LEU A 74 -5.92 11.81 7.92
CA LEU A 74 -4.51 12.20 7.77
C LEU A 74 -3.69 11.83 9.00
N GLY A 75 -4.25 12.03 10.20
CA GLY A 75 -3.63 11.58 11.45
C GLY A 75 -3.41 10.07 11.49
N VAL A 76 -4.38 9.27 11.03
CA VAL A 76 -4.26 7.80 10.91
C VAL A 76 -3.19 7.41 9.89
N ILE A 77 -3.14 8.07 8.73
CA ILE A 77 -2.10 7.81 7.71
C ILE A 77 -0.72 8.10 8.29
N GLN A 78 -0.51 9.26 8.92
CA GLN A 78 0.76 9.59 9.60
C GLN A 78 1.15 8.54 10.65
N HIS A 79 0.18 8.08 11.44
CA HIS A 79 0.41 7.08 12.46
C HIS A 79 0.80 5.73 11.85
N HIS A 80 0.10 5.26 10.82
CA HIS A 80 0.45 4.02 10.11
C HIS A 80 1.83 4.11 9.44
N THR A 81 2.19 5.25 8.85
CA THR A 81 3.51 5.45 8.27
C THR A 81 4.61 5.29 9.33
N ARG A 82 4.42 5.84 10.54
CA ARG A 82 5.34 5.62 11.68
C ARG A 82 5.46 4.14 12.01
N LEU A 83 4.32 3.45 12.19
CA LEU A 83 4.32 2.02 12.50
C LEU A 83 5.05 1.20 11.44
N MET A 84 4.87 1.52 10.15
CA MET A 84 5.52 0.82 9.04
C MET A 84 7.04 1.03 9.00
N VAL A 85 7.53 2.21 9.40
CA VAL A 85 8.97 2.51 9.50
C VAL A 85 9.60 1.80 10.70
N ASP A 86 8.92 1.83 11.85
CA ASP A 86 9.41 1.25 13.10
C ASP A 86 9.26 -0.27 13.16
N PHE A 87 8.41 -0.86 12.31
CA PHE A 87 8.16 -2.29 12.31
C PHE A 87 9.40 -3.09 11.89
N GLN A 88 9.75 -4.07 12.72
CA GLN A 88 10.77 -5.05 12.41
C GLN A 88 10.11 -6.43 12.32
N PRO A 89 9.94 -6.98 11.10
CA PRO A 89 9.34 -8.29 10.95
C PRO A 89 10.25 -9.35 11.60
N ASP A 90 9.65 -10.24 12.38
CA ASP A 90 10.29 -11.48 12.80
C ASP A 90 10.34 -12.47 11.62
N ARG A 91 11.17 -13.52 11.78
CA ARG A 91 11.32 -14.57 10.78
C ARG A 91 10.10 -15.50 10.81
N PHE A 92 9.49 -15.73 9.65
CA PHE A 92 8.40 -16.67 9.44
C PHE A 92 8.93 -18.07 9.12
N GLU A 93 8.46 -19.07 9.88
CA GLU A 93 8.84 -20.47 9.72
C GLU A 93 7.89 -21.20 8.76
N GLY A 94 8.24 -21.24 7.46
CA GLY A 94 7.45 -21.91 6.42
C GLY A 94 7.64 -21.32 5.03
N ASP A 95 6.89 -21.84 4.06
CA ASP A 95 6.82 -21.32 2.70
C ASP A 95 5.91 -20.09 2.63
N MET A 96 6.19 -19.18 1.70
CA MET A 96 5.44 -17.94 1.51
C MET A 96 4.97 -17.79 0.06
N LEU A 97 3.71 -17.40 -0.12
CA LEU A 97 3.21 -16.90 -1.40
C LEU A 97 3.32 -15.38 -1.46
N LEU A 98 3.92 -14.86 -2.52
CA LEU A 98 3.94 -13.42 -2.82
C LEU A 98 3.22 -13.16 -4.14
N PHE A 99 2.12 -12.42 -4.09
CA PHE A 99 1.44 -11.93 -5.28
C PHE A 99 2.01 -10.57 -5.65
N MET A 100 2.50 -10.40 -6.87
CA MET A 100 3.31 -9.26 -7.29
C MET A 100 2.64 -8.53 -8.46
N ALA A 101 2.32 -7.24 -8.31
CA ALA A 101 1.85 -6.41 -9.41
C ALA A 101 2.97 -6.12 -10.43
N THR A 102 2.62 -6.01 -11.71
CA THR A 102 3.60 -5.87 -12.80
C THR A 102 3.50 -4.60 -13.63
N GLU A 103 2.37 -3.88 -13.63
CA GLU A 103 2.14 -2.80 -14.64
C GLU A 103 2.76 -1.44 -14.28
N ASP A 104 2.88 -1.11 -12.99
CA ASP A 104 3.45 0.17 -12.50
C ASP A 104 4.73 -0.06 -11.68
N ARG A 105 5.52 -1.07 -12.07
CA ARG A 105 6.58 -1.58 -11.20
C ARG A 105 7.97 -1.08 -11.58
N ASP A 106 8.68 -0.53 -10.60
CA ASP A 106 10.13 -0.36 -10.65
C ASP A 106 10.88 -1.67 -10.37
N SER A 107 12.17 -1.71 -10.73
CA SER A 107 13.02 -2.88 -10.46
C SER A 107 13.21 -3.19 -8.96
N THR A 108 12.86 -2.24 -8.08
CA THR A 108 12.95 -2.36 -6.62
C THR A 108 11.65 -1.87 -5.96
N PRO A 109 11.24 -2.44 -4.83
CA PRO A 109 11.86 -3.58 -4.13
C PRO A 109 11.68 -4.91 -4.88
N SER A 110 12.66 -5.81 -4.76
CA SER A 110 12.62 -7.16 -5.36
C SER A 110 12.00 -8.16 -4.37
N PRO A 111 11.29 -9.21 -4.82
CA PRO A 111 10.86 -10.33 -3.97
C PRO A 111 11.98 -10.94 -3.10
N SER A 112 13.23 -10.84 -3.57
CA SER A 112 14.40 -11.34 -2.85
C SER A 112 14.64 -10.65 -1.49
N THR A 113 14.06 -9.48 -1.23
CA THR A 113 14.16 -8.79 0.07
C THR A 113 13.53 -9.58 1.21
N TRP A 114 12.56 -10.45 0.91
CA TRP A 114 11.92 -11.33 1.90
C TRP A 114 12.77 -12.54 2.32
N LYS A 115 13.84 -12.88 1.60
CA LYS A 115 14.65 -14.09 1.87
C LYS A 115 15.24 -14.15 3.29
N SER A 116 15.47 -13.00 3.92
CA SER A 116 15.98 -12.94 5.30
C SER A 116 14.91 -13.15 6.37
N TYR A 117 13.63 -13.09 6.00
CA TYR A 117 12.48 -13.15 6.89
C TYR A 117 11.65 -14.43 6.74
N VAL A 118 12.02 -15.35 5.84
CA VAL A 118 11.27 -16.58 5.56
C VAL A 118 12.23 -17.77 5.57
N THR A 119 11.82 -18.91 6.11
CA THR A 119 12.69 -20.10 6.23
C THR A 119 12.52 -21.10 5.10
N GLY A 120 11.33 -21.13 4.50
CA GLY A 120 11.01 -21.94 3.33
C GLY A 120 11.14 -21.20 2.01
N ASP A 121 10.47 -21.74 0.99
CA ASP A 121 10.48 -21.20 -0.36
C ASP A 121 9.52 -20.01 -0.51
N ILE A 122 9.91 -19.06 -1.35
CA ILE A 122 9.08 -17.92 -1.72
C ILE A 122 8.54 -18.17 -3.13
N ALA A 123 7.26 -18.52 -3.23
CA ALA A 123 6.57 -18.66 -4.50
C ALA A 123 6.01 -17.30 -4.94
N VAL A 124 6.57 -16.73 -6.00
CA VAL A 124 6.13 -15.44 -6.55
C VAL A 124 5.12 -15.68 -7.67
N HIS A 125 3.97 -15.04 -7.56
CA HIS A 125 2.91 -15.04 -8.57
C HIS A 125 2.74 -13.62 -9.12
N GLU A 126 3.10 -13.43 -10.39
CA GLU A 126 2.90 -12.16 -11.09
C GLU A 126 1.42 -11.96 -11.46
N ILE A 127 0.92 -10.76 -11.19
CA ILE A 127 -0.45 -10.33 -11.49
C ILE A 127 -0.36 -9.11 -12.39
N ALA A 128 -0.89 -9.26 -13.61
CA ALA A 128 -0.96 -8.21 -14.63
C ALA A 128 -2.00 -7.14 -14.26
N CYS A 129 -1.61 -6.30 -13.29
CA CYS A 129 -2.32 -5.09 -12.91
C CYS A 129 -1.34 -4.13 -12.21
N ARG A 130 -1.85 -2.92 -11.92
CA ARG A 130 -1.20 -1.95 -11.04
C ARG A 130 -1.35 -2.40 -9.58
N HIS A 131 -0.45 -1.96 -8.69
CA HIS A 131 -0.54 -2.23 -7.25
C HIS A 131 -1.92 -1.82 -6.68
N ALA A 132 -2.36 -0.60 -6.99
CA ALA A 132 -3.64 -0.05 -6.54
C ALA A 132 -4.85 -0.84 -7.05
N ASP A 133 -4.69 -1.60 -8.13
CA ASP A 133 -5.77 -2.35 -8.76
C ASP A 133 -5.83 -3.81 -8.28
N MET A 134 -4.87 -4.28 -7.48
CA MET A 134 -4.83 -5.68 -7.00
C MET A 134 -6.05 -6.08 -6.17
N SER A 135 -6.76 -5.11 -5.58
CA SER A 135 -8.01 -5.33 -4.84
C SER A 135 -9.26 -5.27 -5.71
N LEU A 136 -9.15 -5.07 -7.03
CA LEU A 136 -10.29 -5.13 -7.94
C LEU A 136 -10.78 -6.58 -8.14
N PRO A 137 -12.04 -6.78 -8.57
CA PRO A 137 -12.63 -8.12 -8.67
C PRO A 137 -11.83 -9.12 -9.52
N ALA A 138 -11.25 -8.68 -10.64
CA ALA A 138 -10.53 -9.56 -11.56
C ALA A 138 -9.18 -10.06 -10.99
N PRO A 139 -8.28 -9.18 -10.49
CA PRO A 139 -7.09 -9.60 -9.75
C PRO A 139 -7.40 -10.48 -8.53
N LEU A 140 -8.35 -10.07 -7.67
CA LEU A 140 -8.72 -10.86 -6.48
C LEU A 140 -9.25 -12.25 -6.83
N SER A 141 -10.04 -12.38 -7.91
CA SER A 141 -10.50 -13.68 -8.38
C SER A 141 -9.34 -14.60 -8.76
N THR A 142 -8.30 -14.05 -9.39
CA THR A 142 -7.10 -14.79 -9.78
C THR A 142 -6.27 -15.20 -8.56
N ILE A 143 -6.01 -14.26 -7.66
CA ILE A 143 -5.28 -14.49 -6.40
C ILE A 143 -5.99 -15.54 -5.55
N GLY A 144 -7.31 -15.42 -5.40
CA GLY A 144 -8.12 -16.36 -4.62
C GLY A 144 -8.05 -17.79 -5.14
N ARG A 145 -8.08 -18.00 -6.47
CA ARG A 145 -7.90 -19.34 -7.07
C ARG A 145 -6.53 -19.93 -6.76
N LEU A 146 -5.47 -19.12 -6.84
CA LEU A 146 -4.10 -19.57 -6.57
C LEU A 146 -3.90 -19.93 -5.09
N VAL A 147 -4.45 -19.12 -4.19
CA VAL A 147 -4.48 -19.42 -2.75
C VAL A 147 -5.25 -20.72 -2.48
N GLU A 148 -6.44 -20.90 -3.08
CA GLU A 148 -7.22 -22.13 -2.92
C GLU A 148 -6.45 -23.37 -3.41
N GLN A 149 -5.82 -23.28 -4.58
CA GLN A 149 -5.00 -24.36 -5.13
C GLN A 149 -3.85 -24.73 -4.20
N HIS A 150 -3.15 -23.74 -3.64
CA HIS A 150 -2.07 -23.98 -2.70
C HIS A 150 -2.58 -24.63 -1.42
N LEU A 151 -3.66 -24.12 -0.83
CA LEU A 151 -4.27 -24.70 0.38
C LEU A 151 -4.68 -26.16 0.18
N ARG A 152 -5.22 -26.52 -1.00
CA ARG A 152 -5.56 -27.90 -1.35
C ARG A 152 -4.33 -28.82 -1.47
N SER A 153 -3.17 -28.29 -1.85
CA SER A 153 -1.92 -29.08 -1.90
C SER A 153 -1.27 -29.32 -0.54
N LEU A 154 -1.68 -28.58 0.50
CA LEU A 154 -1.20 -28.77 1.87
C LEU A 154 -2.00 -29.85 2.64
N THR A 155 -3.04 -30.40 2.01
CA THR A 155 -3.97 -31.39 2.60
C THR A 155 -3.68 -32.78 2.07
#